data_AF-W9R2V2-F1
#
_entry.id   AF-W9R2V2-F1
#
_cell.length_a   1.000
_cell.length_b   1.000
_cell.length_c   1.000
_cell.angle_alpha   90.00
_cell.angle_beta   90.00
_cell.angle_gamma   90.00
#
_symmetry.space_group_name_H-M   'P 1'
#
loop_
_entity.id
_entity.type
_entity.pdbx_description
1 polymer ?
#
loop_
_entity_poly.entity_id
_entity_poly.type
_entity_poly.pdbx_seq_one_letter_code
_entity_poly.pdbx_strand_id
1 'polypeptide(L)'
;MESVSLVLHFDELKEYRINLSTFVSCFRLHKEGLVVGHFSHIFIVDASAGSEPETMLALSNFADDNTAVVITASPENTPYLVRLDMARRKGLKIGDFERLRNDFSSSDICEQA
;
A
#
# COMPACT_ATOMS: atom_id res chain seq x y z
N MET A 1 2.39 -18.73 30.01
CA MET A 1 1.59 -17.94 29.05
C MET A 1 2.50 -16.80 28.64
N GLU A 2 3.40 -17.07 27.67
CA GLU A 2 4.35 -16.06 27.21
C GLU A 2 3.56 -14.93 26.54
N SER A 3 3.73 -13.75 27.11
CA SER A 3 3.39 -12.49 26.49
C SER A 3 4.06 -12.46 25.11
N VAL A 4 3.27 -12.60 24.04
CA VAL A 4 3.71 -12.33 22.68
C VAL A 4 3.98 -10.84 22.59
N SER A 5 5.18 -10.43 23.00
CA SER A 5 5.72 -9.12 22.68
C SER A 5 5.99 -9.14 21.19
N LEU A 6 5.05 -8.67 20.37
CA LEU A 6 5.25 -8.46 18.93
C LEU A 6 6.22 -7.29 18.68
N VAL A 7 7.34 -7.21 19.39
CA VAL A 7 8.43 -6.29 19.07
C VAL A 7 9.46 -7.13 18.34
N LEU A 8 9.27 -7.24 17.03
CA LEU A 8 10.24 -7.88 16.14
C LEU A 8 11.44 -6.95 16.06
N HIS A 9 12.62 -7.40 16.49
CA HIS A 9 13.82 -6.58 16.43
C HIS A 9 14.35 -6.55 15.00
N PHE A 10 15.06 -5.47 14.64
CA PHE A 10 15.67 -5.30 13.32
C PHE A 10 16.43 -6.53 12.83
N ASP A 11 17.23 -7.13 13.72
CA ASP A 11 18.10 -8.25 13.40
C ASP A 11 17.32 -9.51 13.01
N GLU A 12 16.10 -9.69 13.50
CA GLU A 12 15.22 -10.79 13.12
C GLU A 12 14.50 -10.47 11.80
N LEU A 13 14.04 -9.22 11.64
CA LEU A 13 13.29 -8.78 10.46
C LEU A 13 14.08 -8.89 9.15
N LYS A 14 15.38 -8.62 9.20
CA LYS A 14 16.28 -8.70 8.04
C LYS A 14 16.59 -10.14 7.60
N GLU A 15 16.40 -11.12 8.48
CA GLU A 15 16.64 -12.54 8.17
C GLU A 15 15.50 -13.13 7.32
N TYR A 16 14.29 -12.55 7.41
CA TYR A 16 13.17 -12.98 6.61
C TYR A 16 13.29 -12.51 5.16
N ARG A 17 13.18 -13.46 4.24
CA ARG A 17 13.09 -13.18 2.80
C ARG A 17 11.79 -12.47 2.41
N ILE A 18 10.73 -12.68 3.19
CA ILE A 18 9.39 -12.13 2.92
C ILE A 18 8.84 -11.59 4.24
N ASN A 19 8.54 -10.30 4.27
CA ASN A 19 7.89 -9.64 5.39
C ASN A 19 6.43 -9.34 5.01
N LEU A 20 5.47 -9.91 5.75
CA LEU A 20 4.04 -9.69 5.53
C LEU A 20 3.48 -8.76 6.61
N SER A 21 2.70 -7.78 6.18
CA SER A 21 2.01 -6.86 7.08
C SER A 21 0.70 -6.38 6.45
N THR A 22 -0.17 -5.79 7.25
CA THR A 22 -1.31 -5.03 6.71
C THR A 22 -0.85 -3.65 6.26
N PHE A 23 -1.63 -2.98 5.41
CA PHE A 23 -1.33 -1.62 4.92
C PHE A 23 -0.88 -0.67 6.03
N VAL A 24 -1.60 -0.65 7.15
CA VAL A 24 -1.26 0.22 8.27
C VAL A 24 -0.13 -0.36 9.12
N SER A 25 -0.15 -1.66 9.46
CA SER A 25 0.84 -2.21 10.41
C SER A 25 2.27 -2.26 9.86
N CYS A 26 2.46 -2.07 8.55
CA CYS A 26 3.78 -1.95 7.93
C CYS A 26 4.65 -0.84 8.55
N PHE A 27 4.07 0.22 9.14
CA PHE A 27 4.84 1.28 9.81
C PHE A 27 5.75 0.73 10.92
N ARG A 28 5.37 -0.40 11.52
CA ARG A 28 6.15 -1.06 12.57
C ARG A 28 7.47 -1.57 12.03
N LEU A 29 7.47 -2.13 10.83
CA LEU A 29 8.70 -2.55 10.14
C LEU A 29 9.67 -1.37 9.98
N HIS A 30 9.14 -0.19 9.62
CA HIS A 30 9.93 1.03 9.51
C HIS A 30 10.45 1.51 10.87
N LYS A 31 9.60 1.48 11.91
CA LYS A 31 10.00 1.84 13.28
C LYS A 31 11.13 0.95 13.81
N GLU A 32 11.09 -0.35 13.48
CA GLU A 32 12.11 -1.32 13.91
C GLU A 32 13.40 -1.22 13.09
N GLY A 33 13.48 -0.34 12.08
CA GLY A 33 14.74 -0.02 11.39
C GLY A 33 14.83 -0.48 9.94
N LEU A 34 13.79 -1.09 9.38
CA LEU A 34 13.72 -1.33 7.93
C LEU A 34 13.48 0.00 7.22
N VAL A 35 14.45 0.45 6.43
CA VAL A 35 14.39 1.77 5.77
C VAL A 35 14.06 1.64 4.28
N VAL A 36 13.85 2.80 3.63
CA VAL A 36 13.73 2.95 2.19
C VAL A 36 14.83 2.18 1.46
N GLY A 37 14.46 1.44 0.41
CA GLY A 37 15.39 0.64 -0.39
C GLY A 37 15.76 -0.73 0.19
N HIS A 38 15.22 -1.10 1.37
CA HIS A 38 15.42 -2.44 1.93
C HIS A 38 14.79 -3.55 1.06
N PHE A 39 13.62 -3.28 0.49
CA PHE A 39 12.88 -4.26 -0.30
C PHE A 39 13.12 -4.02 -1.79
N SER A 40 13.58 -5.05 -2.50
CA SER A 40 13.65 -4.99 -3.96
C SER A 40 12.28 -5.07 -4.63
N HIS A 41 11.31 -5.69 -3.96
CA HIS A 41 9.95 -5.87 -4.45
C HIS A 41 8.93 -5.59 -3.35
N ILE A 42 7.90 -4.82 -3.67
CA ILE A 42 6.76 -4.56 -2.79
C ILE A 42 5.48 -5.01 -3.49
N PHE A 43 4.72 -5.87 -2.83
CA PHE A 43 3.42 -6.35 -3.29
C PHE A 43 2.32 -5.72 -2.45
N ILE A 44 1.51 -4.87 -3.08
CA ILE A 44 0.27 -4.32 -2.48
C ILE A 44 -0.88 -5.20 -2.95
N VAL A 45 -1.39 -6.04 -2.06
CA VAL A 45 -2.44 -7.01 -2.39
C VAL A 45 -3.81 -6.41 -2.08
N ASP A 46 -4.70 -6.43 -3.07
CA ASP A 46 -6.08 -5.92 -2.99
C ASP A 46 -6.16 -4.45 -2.53
N ALA A 47 -5.47 -3.56 -3.27
CA ALA A 47 -5.46 -2.11 -3.02
C ALA A 47 -6.87 -1.49 -3.07
N SER A 48 -7.83 -2.12 -3.75
CA SER A 48 -9.24 -1.70 -3.78
C SER A 48 -9.96 -1.81 -2.43
N ALA A 49 -9.43 -2.60 -1.48
CA ALA A 49 -10.01 -2.75 -0.15
C ALA A 49 -9.64 -1.63 0.83
N GLY A 50 -8.58 -0.86 0.55
CA GLY A 50 -8.06 0.20 1.41
C GLY A 50 -8.22 1.59 0.79
N SER A 51 -8.23 2.63 1.63
CA SER A 51 -8.12 4.00 1.12
C SER A 51 -6.70 4.28 0.64
N GLU A 52 -6.55 5.19 -0.33
CA GLU A 52 -5.23 5.61 -0.85
C GLU A 52 -4.19 5.90 0.24
N PRO A 53 -4.46 6.71 1.29
CA PRO A 53 -3.45 6.96 2.31
C PRO A 53 -3.04 5.71 3.10
N GLU A 54 -3.93 4.71 3.23
CA GLU A 54 -3.58 3.45 3.88
C GLU A 54 -2.68 2.61 2.98
N THR A 55 -3.05 2.41 1.71
CA THR A 55 -2.30 1.59 0.75
C THR A 55 -0.92 2.16 0.44
N MET A 56 -0.78 3.50 0.49
CA MET A 56 0.47 4.20 0.21
C MET A 56 1.51 4.14 1.33
N LEU A 57 1.16 3.68 2.54
CA LEU A 57 2.11 3.63 3.66
C LEU A 57 3.33 2.76 3.37
N ALA A 58 3.14 1.61 2.74
CA ALA A 58 4.25 0.73 2.41
C ALA A 58 5.19 1.38 1.39
N LEU A 59 4.62 1.99 0.34
CA LEU A 59 5.42 2.68 -0.68
C LEU A 59 6.18 3.87 -0.10
N SER A 60 5.51 4.68 0.73
CA SER A 60 6.09 5.89 1.33
C SER A 60 7.25 5.60 2.29
N ASN A 61 7.23 4.44 2.96
CA ASN A 61 8.27 4.09 3.95
C ASN A 61 9.40 3.24 3.36
N PHE A 62 9.16 2.52 2.25
CA PHE A 62 10.07 1.47 1.82
C PHE A 62 10.49 1.54 0.35
N ALA A 63 9.69 2.15 -0.53
CA ALA A 63 9.99 2.17 -1.96
C ALA A 63 11.01 3.25 -2.31
N ASP A 64 11.93 2.92 -3.21
CA ASP A 64 12.83 3.84 -3.89
C ASP A 64 12.78 3.61 -5.41
N ASP A 65 13.61 4.34 -6.17
CA ASP A 65 13.69 4.23 -7.63
C ASP A 65 14.12 2.84 -8.13
N ASN A 66 14.71 2.00 -7.26
CA ASN A 66 15.16 0.65 -7.58
C ASN A 66 14.16 -0.43 -7.12
N THR A 67 13.05 -0.03 -6.50
CA THR A 67 12.06 -0.95 -5.94
C THR A 67 10.97 -1.27 -6.97
N ALA A 68 10.80 -2.54 -7.29
CA ALA A 68 9.70 -2.99 -8.13
C ALA A 68 8.40 -3.05 -7.32
N VAL A 69 7.38 -2.29 -7.73
CA VAL A 69 6.07 -2.26 -7.07
C VAL A 69 5.04 -3.00 -7.91
N VAL A 70 4.37 -3.97 -7.30
CA VAL A 70 3.26 -4.71 -7.92
C VAL A 70 1.99 -4.48 -7.10
N ILE A 71 0.96 -3.93 -7.76
CA ILE A 71 -0.33 -3.65 -7.14
C ILE A 71 -1.37 -4.60 -7.72
N THR A 72 -2.13 -5.26 -6.87
CA THR A 72 -3.31 -6.04 -7.26
C THR A 72 -4.57 -5.36 -6.71
N ALA A 73 -5.65 -5.38 -7.47
CA ALA A 73 -6.93 -4.79 -7.08
C ALA A 73 -8.08 -5.38 -7.91
N SER A 74 -9.30 -5.25 -7.40
CA SER A 74 -10.54 -5.57 -8.11
C SER A 74 -11.28 -4.28 -8.47
N PRO A 75 -11.64 -4.07 -9.75
CA PRO A 75 -12.50 -2.98 -10.19
C PRO A 75 -13.84 -2.84 -9.45
N GLU A 76 -14.34 -3.96 -8.92
CA GLU A 76 -15.65 -4.05 -8.27
C GLU A 76 -15.59 -3.68 -6.77
N ASN A 77 -14.40 -3.72 -6.19
CA ASN A 77 -14.19 -3.39 -4.78
C ASN A 77 -13.95 -1.88 -4.63
N THR A 78 -14.58 -1.29 -3.60
CA THR A 78 -14.33 0.10 -3.21
C THR A 78 -13.96 0.16 -1.74
N PRO A 79 -13.17 1.17 -1.30
CA PRO A 79 -12.77 1.30 0.10
C PRO A 79 -14.01 1.36 0.99
N TYR A 80 -14.15 0.35 1.85
CA TYR A 80 -15.43 0.03 2.47
C TYR A 80 -15.89 1.05 3.54
N LEU A 81 -15.01 1.92 4.07
CA LEU A 81 -15.36 2.67 5.29
C LEU A 81 -14.79 4.09 5.40
N VAL A 82 -15.29 5.02 4.58
CA VAL A 82 -15.15 6.46 4.86
C VAL A 82 -16.41 6.96 5.57
N ARG A 83 -16.36 7.13 6.90
CA ARG A 83 -17.54 7.49 7.70
C ARG A 83 -18.04 8.91 7.42
N LEU A 84 -17.13 9.87 7.28
CA LEU A 84 -17.47 11.28 7.11
C LEU A 84 -17.90 11.60 5.67
N ASP A 85 -19.11 12.12 5.49
CA ASP A 85 -19.62 12.55 4.18
C ASP A 85 -18.73 13.61 3.53
N MET A 86 -18.19 14.54 4.33
CA MET A 86 -17.27 15.56 3.86
C MET A 86 -16.01 14.92 3.25
N ALA A 87 -15.43 13.91 3.91
CA ALA A 87 -14.24 13.22 3.42
C ALA A 87 -14.53 12.44 2.14
N ARG A 88 -15.71 11.81 2.03
CA ARG A 88 -16.16 11.17 0.78
C ARG A 88 -16.24 12.18 -0.37
N ARG A 89 -16.88 13.33 -0.15
CA ARG A 89 -16.98 14.41 -1.16
C ARG A 89 -15.62 15.01 -1.54
N LYS A 90 -14.64 14.94 -0.65
CA LYS A 90 -13.26 15.38 -0.88
C LYS A 90 -12.38 14.30 -1.51
N GLY A 91 -12.93 13.15 -1.89
CA GLY A 91 -12.23 12.13 -2.67
C GLY A 91 -11.56 11.04 -1.85
N LEU A 92 -11.73 10.98 -0.52
CA LEU A 92 -11.11 9.93 0.32
C LEU A 92 -11.69 8.53 0.05
N LYS A 93 -12.85 8.44 -0.62
CA LYS A 93 -13.43 7.16 -1.05
C LYS A 93 -12.76 6.61 -2.32
N ILE A 94 -12.00 7.42 -3.03
CA ILE A 94 -11.29 7.03 -4.25
C ILE A 94 -9.95 6.43 -3.81
N GLY A 95 -9.73 5.14 -4.13
CA GLY A 95 -8.48 4.44 -3.81
C GLY A 95 -7.38 4.74 -4.83
N ASP A 96 -6.13 4.40 -4.48
CA ASP A 96 -4.96 4.61 -5.35
C ASP A 96 -5.11 3.89 -6.70
N PHE A 97 -5.50 2.62 -6.67
CA PHE A 97 -5.76 1.84 -7.89
C PHE A 97 -6.77 2.51 -8.83
N GLU A 98 -7.84 3.11 -8.28
CA GLU A 98 -8.85 3.79 -9.09
C GLU A 98 -8.25 5.03 -9.77
N ARG A 99 -7.40 5.78 -9.08
CA ARG A 99 -6.69 6.93 -9.66
C ARG A 99 -5.75 6.51 -10.77
N LEU A 100 -4.86 5.56 -10.48
CA LEU A 100 -3.89 5.05 -11.45
C LEU A 100 -4.60 4.52 -12.69
N ARG A 101 -5.65 3.71 -12.52
CA ARG A 101 -6.43 3.19 -13.65
C ARG A 101 -7.03 4.30 -14.50
N ASN A 102 -7.59 5.34 -13.88
CA ASN A 102 -8.18 6.47 -14.61
C ASN A 102 -7.11 7.26 -15.38
N ASP A 103 -5.94 7.47 -14.78
CA ASP A 103 -4.82 8.16 -15.41
C ASP A 103 -4.31 7.38 -16.63
N PHE A 104 -4.14 6.05 -16.53
CA PHE A 104 -3.73 5.20 -17.65
C PHE A 104 -4.81 5.08 -18.73
N SER A 105 -6.10 5.08 -18.36
CA SER A 105 -7.20 5.04 -19.33
C SER A 105 -7.34 6.34 -20.13
N SER A 106 -6.90 7.48 -19.57
CA SER A 106 -6.96 8.78 -20.24
C SER A 106 -5.90 8.93 -21.35
N SER A 107 -4.84 8.12 -21.32
CA SER A 107 -3.84 8.02 -22.39
C SER A 107 -4.28 7.18 -23.60
N ASP A 108 -5.33 6.37 -23.49
CA ASP A 108 -5.81 5.49 -24.58
C ASP A 108 -7.03 6.05 -25.35
N ILE A 109 -7.51 7.26 -25.04
CA ILE A 109 -8.63 7.91 -25.77
C ILE A 109 -8.15 8.81 -26.92
N CYS A 110 -6.88 8.70 -27.32
CA CYS A 110 -6.34 9.37 -28.51
C CYS A 110 -5.70 8.39 -29.50
N GLU A 111 -6.26 7.19 -29.66
CA GLU A 111 -5.95 6.35 -30.84
C GLU A 111 -7.09 5.39 -31.21
N GLN A 112 -8.28 5.94 -31.44
CA GLN A 112 -9.28 5.32 -32.31
C GLN A 112 -10.24 6.40 -32.82
N ALA A 113 -9.79 7.05 -33.90
CA ALA A 113 -10.62 7.78 -34.85
C ALA A 113 -11.44 6.80 -35.71
#